data_AF-A0A7Y9C7X4-F1
#
_entry.id   AF-A0A7Y9C7X4-F1
#
_cell.length_a   1.000
_cell.length_b   1.000
_cell.length_c   1.000
_cell.angle_alpha   90.00
_cell.angle_beta   90.00
_cell.angle_gamma   90.00
#
_symmetry.space_group_name_H-M   'P 1'
#
loop_
_entity.id
_entity.type
_entity.pdbx_description
1 polymer ?
#
loop_
_entity_poly.entity_id
_entity_poly.type
_entity_poly.pdbx_seq_one_letter_code
_entity_poly.pdbx_strand_id
1 'polypeptide(L)' 'MLIIPIKDGENIDRALKRYKRKFDKTGTVRQLRARQAFVKPSVSRRMQVQKAQYIQHLKDSLES' A
#
# COMPACT_ATOMS: atom_id res chain seq x y z
N MET A 1 5.84 13.90 6.22
CA MET A 1 6.68 13.55 7.40
C MET A 1 5.77 12.94 8.46
N LEU A 2 6.08 11.75 8.98
CA LEU A 2 5.20 11.06 9.93
C LEU A 2 5.62 11.41 11.36
N ILE A 3 4.82 12.25 12.03
CA ILE A 3 4.99 12.55 13.45
C ILE A 3 4.16 11.54 14.26
N ILE A 4 4.76 11.01 15.33
CA ILE A 4 4.11 10.07 16.26
C ILE A 4 4.36 10.58 17.67
N PRO A 5 3.32 11.03 18.38
CA PRO A 5 3.46 11.45 19.76
C PRO A 5 3.75 10.23 20.64
N ILE A 6 4.72 10.40 21.54
CA ILE A 6 5.05 9.46 22.61
C ILE A 6 4.64 10.16 23.91
N LYS A 7 3.94 9.45 24.81
CA LYS A 7 3.61 9.96 26.14
C LYS A 7 4.64 9.49 27.17
N ASP A 8 4.82 10.24 28.24
CA ASP A 8 5.73 9.85 29.33
C ASP A 8 5.27 8.53 29.98
N GLY A 9 6.22 7.61 30.18
CA GLY A 9 5.96 6.25 30.69
C GLY A 9 5.58 5.21 29.62
N GLU A 10 5.53 5.58 28.35
CA GLU A 10 5.24 4.62 27.27
C GLU A 10 6.49 3.84 26.84
N ASN A 11 6.37 2.50 26.76
CA ASN A 11 7.45 1.66 26.26
C ASN A 11 7.76 1.97 24.78
N ILE A 12 9.04 2.27 24.50
CA ILE A 12 9.61 2.56 23.17
C ILE A 12 9.16 1.55 22.10
N ASP A 13 9.06 0.26 22.44
CA ASP A 13 8.65 -0.78 21.50
C ASP A 13 7.25 -0.55 20.91
N ARG A 14 6.32 0.01 21.71
CA ARG A 14 4.96 0.32 21.25
C ARG A 14 4.98 1.51 20.30
N ALA A 15 5.79 2.52 20.58
CA ALA A 15 5.99 3.66 19.70
C ALA A 15 6.59 3.24 18.34
N LEU A 16 7.61 2.37 18.36
CA LEU A 16 8.22 1.82 17.14
C LEU A 16 7.23 0.99 16.32
N LYS A 17 6.41 0.15 16.96
CA LYS A 17 5.36 -0.61 16.26
C LYS A 17 4.31 0.30 15.62
N ARG A 18 3.89 1.38 16.30
CA ARG A 18 2.99 2.39 15.70
C ARG A 18 3.64 3.09 14.52
N TYR A 19 4.92 3.43 14.63
CA TYR A 19 5.68 4.01 13.52
C TYR A 19 5.70 3.10 12.31
N LYS A 20 6.10 1.85 12.50
CA LYS A 20 6.13 0.87 11.42
C LYS A 20 4.77 0.74 10.74
N ARG A 21 3.69 0.57 11.51
CA ARG A 21 2.32 0.47 10.97
C ARG A 21 1.90 1.72 10.20
N LYS A 22 2.22 2.92 10.72
CA LYS A 22 1.88 4.20 10.06
C LYS A 22 2.69 4.39 8.78
N PHE A 23 3.96 3.99 8.78
CA PHE A 23 4.84 4.01 7.62
C PHE A 23 4.35 3.04 6.53
N ASP A 24 4.05 1.79 6.90
CA ASP A 24 3.53 0.78 5.98
C ASP A 24 2.16 1.21 5.40
N LYS A 25 1.27 1.78 6.22
CA LYS A 25 -0.03 2.32 5.79
C LYS A 25 0.12 3.50 4.81
N THR A 26 1.15 4.32 4.99
CA THR A 26 1.43 5.43 4.07
C THR A 26 1.92 4.91 2.70
N GLY A 27 2.45 3.69 2.64
CA GLY A 27 2.84 3.05 1.38
C GLY A 27 4.02 3.75 0.68
N THR A 28 4.82 4.52 1.42
CA THR A 28 5.99 5.26 0.92
C THR A 28 6.98 4.35 0.20
N VAL A 29 7.26 3.16 0.74
CA VAL A 29 8.16 2.18 0.10
C VAL A 29 7.60 1.71 -1.25
N ARG A 30 6.29 1.48 -1.33
CA ARG A 30 5.63 1.06 -2.57
C ARG A 30 5.67 2.17 -3.62
N GLN A 31 5.42 3.41 -3.21
CA GLN A 31 5.52 4.58 -4.11
C GLN A 31 6.96 4.79 -4.58
N LEU A 32 7.94 4.66 -3.70
CA LEU A 32 9.36 4.77 -4.06
C LEU A 32 9.72 3.73 -5.12
N ARG A 33 9.39 2.46 -4.90
CA ARG A 33 9.63 1.37 -5.87
C ARG A 33 8.91 1.62 -7.19
N ALA A 34 7.67 2.07 -7.16
CA ALA A 34 6.91 2.37 -8.39
C ALA A 34 7.50 3.54 -9.21
N ARG A 35 8.18 4.48 -8.55
CA ARG A 35 8.82 5.65 -9.18
C ARG A 35 10.25 5.41 -9.63
N GLN A 36 10.85 4.26 -9.32
CA GLN A 36 12.23 3.94 -9.73
C GLN A 36 12.38 3.85 -11.25
N ALA A 37 11.31 3.52 -11.98
CA ALA A 37 11.32 3.40 -13.43
C ALA A 37 10.13 4.14 -14.05
N PHE A 38 10.33 4.63 -15.27
CA PHE A 38 9.23 5.21 -16.06
C PHE A 38 8.34 4.09 -16.62
N VAL A 39 7.06 4.12 -16.27
CA VAL A 39 6.04 3.22 -16.81
C VAL A 39 5.19 3.99 -17.81
N LYS A 40 5.20 3.56 -19.08
CA LYS A 40 4.37 4.17 -20.13
C LYS A 40 2.88 4.12 -19.74
N PRO A 41 2.09 5.16 -20.04
CA PRO A 41 0.67 5.20 -19.69
C PRO A 41 -0.14 4.01 -20.24
N SER A 42 0.21 3.53 -21.44
CA SER A 42 -0.41 2.35 -22.06
C SER A 42 -0.21 1.07 -21.25
N VAL A 43 0.99 0.88 -20.69
CA VAL A 43 1.33 -0.29 -19.85
C VAL A 43 0.57 -0.21 -18.52
N SER A 44 0.52 0.98 -17.90
CA SER A 44 -0.25 1.20 -16.67
C SER A 44 -1.74 0.89 -16.87
N ARG A 45 -2.35 1.40 -17.96
CA ARG A 45 -3.76 1.15 -18.28
C ARG A 45 -4.04 -0.34 -18.52
N ARG A 46 -3.13 -1.05 -19.20
CA ARG A 46 -3.26 -2.49 -19.43
C ARG A 46 -3.27 -3.28 -18.12
N MET A 47 -2.37 -2.98 -17.20
CA MET A 47 -2.33 -3.65 -15.87
C MET A 47 -3.61 -3.40 -15.07
N GLN A 48 -4.20 -2.21 -15.16
CA GLN A 48 -5.47 -1.90 -14.49
C GLN A 48 -6.63 -2.74 -15.02
N VAL A 49 -6.77 -2.84 -16.34
CA VAL A 49 -7.84 -3.63 -16.99
C VAL A 49 -7.72 -5.11 -16.66
N GLN A 50 -6.51 -5.68 -16.74
CA GLN A 50 -6.27 -7.09 -16.40
C GLN A 50 -6.64 -7.39 -14.94
N LYS A 51 -6.26 -6.50 -14.02
CA LYS A 51 -6.63 -6.63 -12.60
C LYS A 51 -8.14 -6.55 -12.39
N ALA A 52 -8.83 -5.67 -13.10
CA ALA A 52 -10.29 -5.53 -13.00
C ALA A 52 -11.00 -6.80 -13.50
N GLN A 53 -10.59 -7.34 -14.65
CA GLN A 53 -11.11 -8.59 -15.19
C GLN A 53 -10.91 -9.76 -14.20
N TYR A 54 -9.71 -9.88 -13.63
CA TYR A 54 -9.43 -10.91 -12.62
C TYR A 54 -10.36 -10.80 -11.40
N ILE A 55 -10.56 -9.59 -10.87
CA ILE A 55 -11.46 -9.38 -9.72
C ILE A 55 -12.92 -9.69 -10.10
N GLN A 56 -13.35 -9.36 -11.32
CA GLN A 56 -14.71 -9.65 -11.78
C GLN A 56 -14.94 -11.15 -11.85
N HIS A 57 -14.04 -11.90 -12.49
CA HIS A 57 -14.12 -13.36 -12.54
C HIS A 57 -14.21 -14.02 -11.16
N LEU A 58 -13.44 -13.51 -10.18
CA LEU A 58 -13.52 -14.01 -8.80
C LEU A 58 -14.88 -13.76 -8.16
N LYS A 59 -15.52 -12.62 -8.43
CA LYS A 59 -16.86 -12.32 -7.90
C LYS A 59 -17.92 -13.19 -8.56
N ASP A 60 -17.88 -13.29 -9.88
CA ASP A 60 -18.83 -14.11 -10.65
C ASP A 60 -18.79 -15.58 -10.20
N SER A 61 -17.58 -16.08 -9.87
CA SER A 61 -17.37 -17.44 -9.37
C SER A 61 -17.85 -17.66 -7.92
N LEU A 62 -17.99 -16.59 -7.13
CA LEU A 62 -18.50 -16.65 -5.76
C LEU A 62 -20.03 -16.49 -5.70
N GLU A 63 -20.61 -15.83 -6.70
CA GLU A 63 -22.06 -15.59 -6.80
C GLU A 63 -22.81 -16.74 -7.49
N SER A 64 -22.10 -17.60 -8.22
CA SER A 64 -22.63 -18.83 -8.85
C SER A 64 -22.66 -20.01 -7.88
#